data_AF-A0A963N6R1-F1
#
_entry.id   AF-A0A963N6R1-F1
#
_cell.length_a   1.000
_cell.length_b   1.000
_cell.length_c   1.000
_cell.angle_alpha   90.00
_cell.angle_beta   90.00
_cell.angle_gamma   90.00
#
_symmetry.space_group_name_H-M   'P 1'
#
loop_
_entity.id
_entity.type
_entity.pdbx_description
1 polymer ?
#
loop_
_entity_poly.entity_id
_entity_poly.type
_entity_poly.pdbx_seq_one_letter_code
_entity_poly.pdbx_strand_id
1 'polypeptide(L)'
;MHLADILLASGGRGFAARENFPLLPSAGPVPAGMIDSRDFTQRYFPPEMAVDFSIIPEDELPALVEEALLLPPIDLEAPSATLESTSLLLLAPIPRNEWRAVSNRLSTRTRSLRPAAINLVATRKPLEILQQLRIPRLPPAVEPSDPAQAEWARLAALPNLWFVRRRNLAYRDDLAGEAIRVAGRDTFDTEAPRFAALGLEGATNRVLARATPRAALEVQSLLASPRFLASPSLTAAALGELGQVEQLDQAAVLRVAADLSAPGVGEGLTRLERSRPDTVPSRTALQAMAGGGDWRSSDLAAASARSSELSGMARTVLRPQPIRQAAPAQPAPAARAAADERDGGAITAAGEKAATTPSGKRRKGTPVASKSAPAGKAGGKRQ
;
A
#
# COMPACT_ATOMS: atom_id res chain seq x y z
N MET A 1 -45.05 -10.77 -8.47
CA MET A 1 -44.47 -11.95 -9.16
C MET A 1 -43.23 -12.34 -8.38
N HIS A 2 -43.02 -13.63 -8.08
CA HIS A 2 -41.88 -14.07 -7.28
C HIS A 2 -40.67 -14.41 -8.19
N LEU A 3 -39.44 -14.25 -7.67
CA LEU A 3 -38.22 -14.49 -8.44
C LEU A 3 -38.12 -15.91 -9.00
N ALA A 4 -38.61 -16.90 -8.23
CA ALA A 4 -38.66 -18.30 -8.64
C ALA A 4 -39.56 -18.53 -9.87
N ASP A 5 -40.71 -17.84 -9.96
CA ASP A 5 -41.66 -17.99 -11.05
C ASP A 5 -41.04 -17.54 -12.39
N ILE A 6 -40.29 -16.44 -12.35
CA ILE A 6 -39.60 -15.84 -13.51
C ILE A 6 -38.48 -16.77 -14.00
N LEU A 7 -37.73 -17.39 -13.09
CA LEU A 7 -36.65 -18.32 -13.46
C LEU A 7 -37.17 -19.63 -14.08
N LEU A 8 -38.33 -20.10 -13.63
CA LEU A 8 -39.04 -21.20 -14.28
C LEU A 8 -39.55 -20.79 -15.67
N ALA A 9 -40.15 -19.59 -15.79
CA ALA A 9 -40.63 -19.06 -17.07
C ALA A 9 -39.52 -18.75 -18.08
N SER A 10 -38.33 -18.33 -17.63
CA SER A 10 -37.17 -18.05 -18.49
C SER A 10 -36.40 -19.32 -18.92
N GLY A 11 -36.77 -20.49 -18.39
CA GLY A 11 -36.11 -21.76 -18.66
C GLY A 11 -34.63 -21.76 -18.24
N GLY A 12 -34.31 -21.07 -17.13
CA GLY A 12 -32.93 -20.91 -16.66
C GLY A 12 -32.07 -19.94 -17.50
N ARG A 13 -32.65 -19.20 -18.44
CA ARG A 13 -31.94 -18.10 -19.12
C ARG A 13 -31.96 -16.83 -18.27
N GLY A 14 -30.87 -16.08 -18.32
CA GLY A 14 -30.80 -14.77 -17.66
C GLY A 14 -31.71 -13.73 -18.29
N PHE A 15 -32.23 -12.84 -17.45
CA PHE A 15 -33.15 -11.75 -17.77
C PHE A 15 -32.70 -10.47 -17.04
N ALA A 16 -33.16 -9.30 -17.49
CA ALA A 16 -32.86 -8.05 -16.80
C ALA A 16 -33.93 -7.75 -15.75
N ALA A 17 -33.53 -7.37 -14.54
CA ALA A 17 -34.45 -7.13 -13.42
C ALA A 17 -35.54 -6.12 -13.78
N ARG A 18 -35.18 -5.06 -14.51
CA ARG A 18 -36.08 -4.00 -15.01
C ARG A 18 -37.22 -4.47 -15.92
N GLU A 19 -37.15 -5.69 -16.46
CA GLU A 19 -38.20 -6.27 -17.30
C GLU A 19 -39.35 -6.86 -16.47
N ASN A 20 -39.08 -7.18 -15.18
CA ASN A 20 -40.00 -7.91 -14.30
C ASN A 20 -40.26 -7.19 -12.97
N PHE A 21 -39.40 -6.27 -12.57
CA PHE A 21 -39.44 -5.55 -11.30
C PHE A 21 -39.21 -4.04 -11.52
N PRO A 22 -40.13 -3.16 -11.08
CA PRO A 22 -39.89 -1.72 -11.08
C PRO A 22 -38.98 -1.29 -9.92
N LEU A 23 -39.04 -2.01 -8.80
CA LEU A 23 -38.28 -1.76 -7.58
C LEU A 23 -37.64 -3.06 -7.10
N LEU A 24 -36.38 -2.99 -6.67
CA LEU A 24 -35.68 -4.05 -5.95
C LEU A 24 -35.41 -3.63 -4.49
N PRO A 25 -35.35 -4.60 -3.55
CA PRO A 25 -34.86 -4.33 -2.20
C PRO A 25 -33.38 -3.89 -2.25
N SER A 26 -32.92 -3.26 -1.16
CA SER A 26 -31.53 -2.77 -1.04
C SER A 26 -30.49 -3.90 -0.98
N ALA A 27 -30.91 -5.14 -0.69
CA ALA A 27 -30.10 -6.34 -0.82
C ALA A 27 -30.99 -7.55 -1.15
N GLY A 28 -30.41 -8.58 -1.77
CA GLY A 28 -31.12 -9.82 -2.08
C GLY A 28 -30.26 -10.85 -2.83
N PRO A 29 -30.79 -12.05 -3.10
CA PRO A 29 -30.11 -13.04 -3.93
C PRO A 29 -30.10 -12.61 -5.40
N VAL A 30 -29.00 -12.90 -6.09
CA VAL A 30 -28.88 -12.78 -7.55
C VAL A 30 -29.15 -14.15 -8.17
N PRO A 31 -29.95 -14.25 -9.25
CA PRO A 31 -30.13 -15.53 -9.92
C PRO A 31 -28.83 -16.15 -10.46
N ALA A 32 -28.77 -17.48 -10.49
CA ALA A 32 -27.64 -18.19 -11.09
C ALA A 32 -27.50 -17.85 -12.59
N GLY A 33 -26.25 -17.64 -13.05
CA GLY A 33 -25.96 -17.34 -14.46
C GLY A 33 -26.23 -15.90 -14.91
N MET A 34 -26.45 -14.96 -14.00
CA MET A 34 -26.54 -13.53 -14.36
C MET A 34 -25.19 -12.90 -14.74
N ILE A 35 -24.07 -13.55 -14.41
CA ILE A 35 -22.71 -13.15 -14.80
C ILE A 35 -22.17 -14.18 -15.81
N ASP A 36 -21.64 -13.75 -16.96
CA ASP A 36 -20.89 -14.63 -17.86
C ASP A 36 -19.44 -14.77 -17.36
N SER A 37 -19.05 -15.98 -16.99
CA SER A 37 -17.75 -16.30 -16.39
C SER A 37 -16.53 -16.04 -17.31
N ARG A 38 -16.75 -15.81 -18.62
CA ARG A 38 -15.67 -15.62 -19.60
C ARG A 38 -15.26 -14.15 -19.75
N ASP A 39 -16.23 -13.25 -19.77
CA ASP A 39 -16.02 -11.81 -20.01
C ASP A 39 -16.41 -10.92 -18.82
N PHE A 40 -16.98 -11.51 -17.76
CA PHE A 40 -17.50 -10.83 -16.57
C PHE A 40 -18.56 -9.78 -16.90
N THR A 41 -19.40 -10.07 -17.90
CA THR A 41 -20.61 -9.28 -18.18
C THR A 41 -21.75 -9.65 -17.25
N GLN A 42 -22.37 -8.65 -16.62
CA GLN A 42 -23.57 -8.80 -15.79
C GLN A 42 -24.83 -8.46 -16.61
N ARG A 43 -25.90 -9.25 -16.46
CA ARG A 43 -27.14 -9.15 -17.26
C ARG A 43 -28.37 -8.70 -16.46
N TYR A 44 -28.26 -8.60 -15.13
CA TYR A 44 -29.39 -8.45 -14.23
C TYR A 44 -29.73 -6.98 -13.95
N PHE A 45 -28.72 -6.14 -13.73
CA PHE A 45 -28.90 -4.71 -13.45
C PHE A 45 -28.85 -3.88 -14.73
N PRO A 46 -29.55 -2.72 -14.78
CA PRO A 46 -29.45 -1.77 -15.88
C PRO A 46 -27.99 -1.38 -16.19
N PRO A 47 -27.65 -1.14 -17.47
CA PRO A 47 -26.28 -0.83 -17.88
C PRO A 47 -25.74 0.50 -17.34
N GLU A 48 -26.62 1.38 -16.88
CA GLU A 48 -26.30 2.68 -16.28
C GLU A 48 -25.72 2.55 -14.85
N MET A 49 -25.97 1.43 -14.15
CA MET A 49 -25.55 1.25 -12.76
C MET A 49 -24.10 0.78 -12.65
N ALA A 50 -23.36 1.32 -11.68
CA ALA A 50 -22.01 0.83 -11.34
C ALA A 50 -22.12 -0.48 -10.52
N VAL A 51 -21.55 -1.57 -11.04
CA VAL A 51 -21.67 -2.91 -10.46
C VAL A 51 -20.30 -3.53 -10.25
N ASP A 52 -19.91 -3.71 -8.99
CA ASP A 52 -18.70 -4.44 -8.59
C ASP A 52 -19.02 -5.88 -8.18
N PHE A 53 -18.02 -6.77 -8.23
CA PHE A 53 -18.06 -8.13 -7.73
C PHE A 53 -16.96 -8.34 -6.69
N SER A 54 -17.29 -8.89 -5.53
CA SER A 54 -16.36 -9.18 -4.43
C SER A 54 -16.60 -10.56 -3.84
N ILE A 55 -15.55 -11.14 -3.29
CA ILE A 55 -15.65 -12.26 -2.36
C ILE A 55 -16.01 -11.75 -0.95
N ILE A 56 -16.74 -12.56 -0.18
CA ILE A 56 -17.02 -12.32 1.25
C ILE A 56 -17.09 -13.65 2.02
N PRO A 57 -16.70 -13.72 3.31
CA PRO A 57 -17.00 -14.86 4.16
C PRO A 57 -18.51 -15.04 4.37
N GLU A 58 -19.01 -16.28 4.32
CA GLU A 58 -20.44 -16.60 4.54
C GLU A 58 -20.99 -16.06 5.88
N ASP A 59 -20.15 -16.03 6.92
CA ASP A 59 -20.48 -15.52 8.25
C ASP A 59 -20.60 -13.98 8.32
N GLU A 60 -20.02 -13.26 7.37
CA GLU A 60 -20.07 -11.79 7.29
C GLU A 60 -21.20 -11.27 6.37
N LEU A 61 -21.79 -12.15 5.54
CA LEU A 61 -22.89 -11.80 4.64
C LEU A 61 -24.14 -11.23 5.37
N PRO A 62 -24.64 -11.80 6.49
CA PRO A 62 -25.83 -11.26 7.17
C PRO A 62 -25.62 -9.82 7.65
N ALA A 63 -24.43 -9.50 8.17
CA ALA A 63 -24.11 -8.17 8.65
C ALA A 63 -24.12 -7.11 7.54
N LEU A 64 -23.61 -7.45 6.34
CA LEU A 64 -23.71 -6.54 5.19
C LEU A 64 -25.16 -6.40 4.67
N VAL A 65 -25.96 -7.47 4.74
CA VAL A 65 -27.38 -7.39 4.36
C VAL A 65 -28.15 -6.49 5.34
N GLU A 66 -27.89 -6.59 6.64
CA GLU A 66 -28.48 -5.69 7.66
C GLU A 66 -28.09 -4.22 7.43
N GLU A 67 -26.82 -3.92 7.14
CA GLU A 67 -26.39 -2.56 6.78
C GLU A 67 -27.08 -2.06 5.49
N ALA A 68 -27.18 -2.93 4.48
CA ALA A 68 -27.81 -2.60 3.20
C ALA A 68 -29.29 -2.27 3.33
N LEU A 69 -30.02 -2.98 4.20
CA LEU A 69 -31.45 -2.76 4.44
C LEU A 69 -31.75 -1.39 5.10
N LEU A 70 -30.75 -0.70 5.65
CA LEU A 70 -30.86 0.69 6.11
C LEU A 70 -30.84 1.71 4.95
N LEU A 71 -30.48 1.29 3.73
CA LEU A 71 -30.49 2.12 2.53
C LEU A 71 -31.86 2.05 1.85
N PRO A 72 -32.29 3.11 1.14
CA PRO A 72 -33.53 3.07 0.38
C PRO A 72 -33.51 1.95 -0.69
N PRO A 73 -34.68 1.38 -1.05
CA PRO A 73 -34.82 0.46 -2.18
C PRO A 73 -34.24 1.01 -3.49
N ILE A 74 -33.93 0.11 -4.41
CA ILE A 74 -33.39 0.43 -5.72
C ILE A 74 -34.56 0.57 -6.69
N ASP A 75 -34.83 1.81 -7.12
CA ASP A 75 -35.75 2.11 -8.22
C ASP A 75 -35.05 1.87 -9.56
N LEU A 76 -35.60 0.97 -10.38
CA LEU A 76 -35.08 0.60 -11.70
C LEU A 76 -35.73 1.40 -12.85
N GLU A 77 -36.78 2.16 -12.56
CA GLU A 77 -37.46 3.07 -13.50
C GLU A 77 -36.95 4.51 -13.37
N ALA A 78 -36.12 4.79 -12.36
CA ALA A 78 -35.49 6.08 -12.13
C ALA A 78 -34.69 6.61 -13.34
N PRO A 79 -34.57 7.95 -13.52
CA PRO A 79 -33.78 8.54 -14.60
C PRO A 79 -32.31 8.11 -14.55
N SER A 80 -31.65 7.99 -15.70
CA SER A 80 -30.28 7.46 -15.83
C SER A 80 -29.26 8.07 -14.86
N ALA A 81 -29.29 9.38 -14.62
CA ALA A 81 -28.40 10.04 -13.65
C ALA A 81 -28.58 9.55 -12.19
N THR A 82 -29.76 9.01 -11.84
CA THR A 82 -30.04 8.39 -10.53
C THR A 82 -29.54 6.94 -10.48
N LEU A 83 -29.61 6.23 -11.61
CA LEU A 83 -29.05 4.88 -11.76
C LEU A 83 -27.52 4.89 -11.74
N GLU A 84 -26.89 5.81 -12.47
CA GLU A 84 -25.44 6.09 -12.46
C GLU A 84 -24.94 6.43 -11.05
N SER A 85 -25.72 7.17 -10.28
CA SER A 85 -25.43 7.48 -8.88
C SER A 85 -25.86 6.38 -7.89
N THR A 86 -26.14 5.15 -8.34
CA THR A 86 -26.43 4.02 -7.46
C THR A 86 -25.43 2.89 -7.67
N SER A 87 -24.47 2.77 -6.74
CA SER A 87 -23.47 1.71 -6.73
C SER A 87 -23.97 0.42 -6.07
N LEU A 88 -23.76 -0.71 -6.75
CA LEU A 88 -24.11 -2.05 -6.29
C LEU A 88 -22.85 -2.92 -6.16
N LEU A 89 -22.89 -3.84 -5.20
CA LEU A 89 -21.87 -4.86 -5.00
C LEU A 89 -22.51 -6.24 -5.04
N LEU A 90 -22.06 -7.08 -5.98
CA LEU A 90 -22.35 -8.50 -5.98
C LEU A 90 -21.33 -9.20 -5.07
N LEU A 91 -21.83 -10.12 -4.28
CA LEU A 91 -21.10 -10.87 -3.28
C LEU A 91 -21.10 -12.33 -3.69
N ALA A 92 -19.91 -12.91 -3.84
CA ALA A 92 -19.68 -14.34 -3.80
C ALA A 92 -19.41 -14.75 -2.34
N PRO A 93 -20.40 -15.30 -1.62
CA PRO A 93 -20.17 -15.85 -0.29
C PRO A 93 -19.28 -17.10 -0.39
N ILE A 94 -18.31 -17.20 0.51
CA ILE A 94 -17.34 -18.29 0.59
C ILE A 94 -17.29 -18.84 2.02
N PRO A 95 -17.30 -20.17 2.22
CA PRO A 95 -17.06 -20.78 3.51
C PRO A 95 -15.75 -20.30 4.17
N ARG A 96 -15.78 -20.02 5.49
CA ARG A 96 -14.66 -19.42 6.24
C ARG A 96 -13.36 -20.25 6.17
N ASN A 97 -13.46 -21.55 5.98
CA ASN A 97 -12.34 -22.48 5.77
C ASN A 97 -11.69 -22.34 4.37
N GLU A 98 -12.47 -22.07 3.31
CA GLU A 98 -11.96 -21.82 1.96
C GLU A 98 -11.38 -20.40 1.78
N TRP A 99 -11.84 -19.44 2.60
CA TRP A 99 -11.52 -18.01 2.47
C TRP A 99 -10.02 -17.71 2.22
N ARG A 100 -9.12 -18.31 3.00
CA ARG A 100 -7.66 -18.10 2.84
C ARG A 100 -7.12 -18.68 1.54
N ALA A 101 -7.64 -19.82 1.10
CA ALA A 101 -7.20 -20.47 -0.14
C ALA A 101 -7.64 -19.65 -1.36
N VAL A 102 -8.89 -19.17 -1.38
CA VAL A 102 -9.40 -18.33 -2.46
C VAL A 102 -8.72 -16.96 -2.46
N SER A 103 -8.63 -16.29 -1.29
CA SER A 103 -7.98 -14.98 -1.17
C SER A 103 -6.52 -14.97 -1.65
N ASN A 104 -5.79 -16.09 -1.53
CA ASN A 104 -4.41 -16.21 -1.99
C ASN A 104 -4.29 -16.53 -3.50
N ARG A 105 -5.38 -16.97 -4.16
CA ARG A 105 -5.42 -17.20 -5.61
C ARG A 105 -5.79 -15.94 -6.40
N LEU A 106 -6.47 -14.99 -5.77
CA LEU A 106 -6.93 -13.77 -6.41
C LEU A 106 -5.92 -12.63 -6.22
N SER A 107 -5.56 -11.95 -7.32
CA SER A 107 -4.72 -10.74 -7.30
C SER A 107 -5.43 -9.53 -6.69
N THR A 108 -6.76 -9.47 -6.80
CA THR A 108 -7.63 -8.44 -6.21
C THR A 108 -8.83 -9.09 -5.54
N ARG A 109 -9.38 -8.48 -4.48
CA ARG A 109 -10.60 -8.99 -3.80
C ARG A 109 -11.90 -8.51 -4.43
N THR A 110 -11.81 -7.45 -5.22
CA THR A 110 -12.90 -6.82 -5.98
C THR A 110 -12.57 -6.80 -7.47
N ARG A 111 -13.62 -6.83 -8.29
CA ARG A 111 -13.56 -6.75 -9.75
C ARG A 111 -14.79 -6.01 -10.27
N SER A 112 -14.61 -4.94 -11.05
CA SER A 112 -15.74 -4.27 -11.71
C SER A 112 -16.35 -5.17 -12.79
N LEU A 113 -17.68 -5.28 -12.84
CA LEU A 113 -18.40 -6.05 -13.86
C LEU A 113 -18.79 -5.16 -15.04
N ARG A 114 -18.74 -5.72 -16.25
CA ARG A 114 -19.17 -5.01 -17.45
C ARG A 114 -20.69 -5.11 -17.60
N PRO A 115 -21.42 -4.04 -17.92
CA PRO A 115 -22.84 -4.16 -18.23
C PRO A 115 -23.01 -4.93 -19.55
N ALA A 116 -23.89 -5.92 -19.56
CA ALA A 116 -24.25 -6.62 -20.80
C ALA A 116 -25.09 -5.70 -21.68
N ALA A 117 -24.52 -5.27 -22.81
CA ALA A 117 -25.21 -4.46 -23.81
C ALA A 117 -26.22 -5.30 -24.61
N ILE A 118 -27.36 -5.65 -24.00
CA ILE A 118 -28.45 -6.42 -24.60
C ILE A 118 -28.89 -5.80 -25.95
N ASN A 119 -28.92 -4.46 -26.03
CA ASN A 119 -29.29 -3.70 -27.22
C ASN A 119 -28.28 -3.79 -28.40
N LEU A 120 -27.06 -4.31 -28.18
CA LEU A 120 -26.07 -4.57 -29.25
C LEU A 120 -26.26 -5.92 -29.96
N VAL A 121 -27.26 -6.73 -29.57
CA VAL A 121 -27.66 -7.93 -30.30
C VAL A 121 -28.80 -7.62 -31.26
N ALA A 122 -29.80 -6.83 -30.82
CA ALA A 122 -30.95 -6.43 -31.63
C ALA A 122 -30.61 -5.49 -32.80
N THR A 123 -29.46 -4.81 -32.75
CA THR A 123 -28.97 -3.89 -33.81
C THR A 123 -28.03 -4.54 -34.82
N ARG A 124 -27.65 -5.81 -34.64
CA ARG A 124 -26.81 -6.54 -35.62
C ARG A 124 -27.61 -6.83 -36.88
N LYS A 125 -26.99 -6.61 -38.04
CA LYS A 125 -27.68 -6.87 -39.31
C LYS A 125 -27.89 -8.40 -39.44
N PRO A 126 -29.06 -8.89 -39.89
CA PRO A 126 -29.33 -10.33 -40.00
C PRO A 126 -28.27 -11.11 -40.78
N LEU A 127 -27.62 -10.44 -41.74
CA LEU A 127 -26.53 -10.98 -42.55
C LEU A 127 -25.25 -11.28 -41.73
N GLU A 128 -24.94 -10.48 -40.70
CA GLU A 128 -23.78 -10.72 -39.81
C GLU A 128 -23.99 -11.98 -38.95
N ILE A 129 -25.22 -12.21 -38.50
CA ILE A 129 -25.60 -13.41 -37.75
C ILE A 129 -25.44 -14.66 -38.63
N LEU A 130 -25.87 -14.59 -39.90
CA LEU A 130 -25.69 -15.67 -40.87
C LEU A 130 -24.22 -15.90 -41.28
N GLN A 131 -23.39 -14.85 -41.31
CA GLN A 131 -21.95 -14.98 -41.55
C GLN A 131 -21.23 -15.64 -40.36
N GLN A 132 -21.63 -15.35 -39.12
CA GLN A 132 -21.06 -15.99 -37.93
C GLN A 132 -21.40 -17.48 -37.82
N LEU A 133 -22.51 -17.93 -38.41
CA LEU A 133 -22.91 -19.34 -38.49
C LEU A 133 -22.15 -20.16 -39.55
N ARG A 134 -21.36 -19.54 -40.45
CA ARG A 134 -20.81 -20.19 -41.65
C ARG A 134 -19.30 -20.42 -41.68
N ILE A 135 -18.59 -20.19 -40.57
CA ILE A 135 -17.14 -20.43 -40.51
C ILE A 135 -16.83 -21.29 -39.29
N PRO A 136 -16.35 -22.54 -39.47
CA PRO A 136 -15.68 -23.28 -38.41
C PRO A 136 -14.36 -22.56 -38.12
N ARG A 137 -14.40 -21.58 -37.22
CA ARG A 137 -13.19 -20.94 -36.71
C ARG A 137 -12.48 -21.98 -35.86
N LEU A 138 -11.27 -22.35 -36.25
CA LEU A 138 -10.36 -23.11 -35.42
C LEU A 138 -10.29 -22.39 -34.05
N PRO A 139 -10.49 -23.09 -32.91
CA PRO A 139 -10.47 -22.42 -31.62
C PRO A 139 -9.10 -21.74 -31.45
N PRO A 140 -9.04 -20.48 -30.99
CA PRO A 140 -7.77 -19.85 -30.68
C PRO A 140 -7.04 -20.69 -29.65
N ALA A 141 -5.71 -20.73 -29.73
CA ALA A 141 -4.88 -21.45 -28.79
C ALA A 141 -5.25 -21.04 -27.35
N VAL A 142 -5.41 -22.03 -26.47
CA VAL A 142 -5.70 -21.80 -25.07
C VAL A 142 -4.42 -21.26 -24.43
N GLU A 143 -4.32 -19.93 -24.34
CA GLU A 143 -3.41 -19.26 -23.43
C GLU A 143 -3.53 -19.89 -22.04
N PRO A 144 -2.44 -20.09 -21.28
CA PRO A 144 -2.51 -20.60 -19.92
C PRO A 144 -3.36 -19.63 -19.09
N SER A 145 -4.60 -20.01 -18.81
CA SER A 145 -5.54 -19.18 -18.06
C SER A 145 -4.89 -18.77 -16.74
N ASP A 146 -4.80 -17.45 -16.52
CA ASP A 146 -4.40 -16.89 -15.24
C ASP A 146 -5.19 -17.59 -14.11
N PRO A 147 -4.53 -18.16 -13.10
CA PRO A 147 -5.22 -18.85 -12.00
C PRO A 147 -6.19 -17.92 -11.25
N ALA A 148 -5.92 -16.60 -11.19
CA ALA A 148 -6.84 -15.64 -10.60
C ALA A 148 -8.10 -15.46 -11.46
N GLN A 149 -7.96 -15.38 -12.78
CA GLN A 149 -9.07 -15.34 -13.74
C GLN A 149 -9.92 -16.63 -13.67
N ALA A 150 -9.29 -17.80 -13.53
CA ALA A 150 -10.00 -19.08 -13.39
C ALA A 150 -10.78 -19.18 -12.06
N GLU A 151 -10.21 -18.71 -10.95
CA GLU A 151 -10.90 -18.65 -9.66
C GLU A 151 -12.05 -17.64 -9.69
N TRP A 152 -11.86 -16.45 -10.30
CA TRP A 152 -12.95 -15.50 -10.55
C TRP A 152 -14.09 -16.12 -11.38
N ALA A 153 -13.76 -16.94 -12.39
CA ALA A 153 -14.75 -17.65 -13.21
C ALA A 153 -15.51 -18.72 -12.41
N ARG A 154 -14.85 -19.44 -11.48
CA ARG A 154 -15.50 -20.34 -10.50
C ARG A 154 -16.51 -19.57 -9.66
N LEU A 155 -16.10 -18.43 -9.11
CA LEU A 155 -16.92 -17.61 -8.21
C LEU A 155 -18.13 -17.00 -8.93
N ALA A 156 -17.97 -16.53 -10.16
CA ALA A 156 -19.07 -16.00 -10.97
C ALA A 156 -20.12 -17.06 -11.37
N ALA A 157 -19.75 -18.34 -11.34
CA ALA A 157 -20.64 -19.47 -11.61
C ALA A 157 -21.37 -20.01 -10.36
N LEU A 158 -21.16 -19.42 -9.18
CA LEU A 158 -21.85 -19.82 -7.96
C LEU A 158 -23.38 -19.60 -8.05
N PRO A 159 -24.20 -20.51 -7.49
CA PRO A 159 -25.66 -20.38 -7.52
C PRO A 159 -26.21 -19.47 -6.41
N ASN A 160 -25.42 -19.18 -5.38
CA ASN A 160 -25.80 -18.46 -4.16
C ASN A 160 -25.22 -17.04 -4.10
N LEU A 161 -25.11 -16.36 -5.24
CA LEU A 161 -24.66 -14.96 -5.29
C LEU A 161 -25.69 -14.03 -4.63
N TRP A 162 -25.19 -12.97 -3.99
CA TRP A 162 -26.02 -11.91 -3.41
C TRP A 162 -25.68 -10.56 -4.03
N PHE A 163 -26.59 -9.61 -3.96
CA PHE A 163 -26.34 -8.20 -4.25
C PHE A 163 -26.65 -7.35 -3.03
N VAL A 164 -25.88 -6.28 -2.87
CA VAL A 164 -26.00 -5.29 -1.80
C VAL A 164 -25.82 -3.89 -2.41
N ARG A 165 -26.76 -2.99 -2.15
CA ARG A 165 -26.61 -1.55 -2.41
C ARG A 165 -25.53 -1.00 -1.48
N ARG A 166 -24.60 -0.21 -2.02
CA ARG A 166 -23.59 0.50 -1.20
C ARG A 166 -23.97 1.96 -1.02
N ARG A 167 -23.44 2.56 0.04
CA ARG A 167 -23.36 4.02 0.15
C ARG A 167 -22.35 4.51 -0.89
N ASN A 168 -22.77 5.45 -1.73
CA ASN A 168 -21.91 6.01 -2.78
C ASN A 168 -20.84 6.91 -2.15
N LEU A 169 -19.71 6.32 -1.79
CA LEU A 169 -18.46 7.05 -1.65
C LEU A 169 -17.93 7.28 -3.07
N ALA A 170 -17.55 8.52 -3.39
CA ALA A 170 -16.92 8.85 -4.66
C ALA A 170 -15.52 8.19 -4.72
N TYR A 171 -15.50 6.93 -5.13
CA TYR A 171 -14.32 6.07 -5.10
C TYR A 171 -13.40 6.50 -6.25
N ARG A 172 -12.32 7.20 -5.91
CA ARG A 172 -11.21 7.44 -6.84
C ARG A 172 -10.22 6.31 -6.68
N ASP A 173 -10.16 5.41 -7.66
CA ASP A 173 -9.15 4.34 -7.71
C ASP A 173 -7.71 4.87 -7.67
N ASP A 174 -7.51 6.15 -8.01
CA ASP A 174 -6.29 6.94 -7.80
C ASP A 174 -5.68 6.83 -6.37
N LEU A 175 -6.48 6.42 -5.36
CA LEU A 175 -6.06 6.30 -3.96
C LEU A 175 -5.93 4.85 -3.45
N ALA A 176 -5.89 3.86 -4.34
CA ALA A 176 -5.61 2.47 -3.98
C ALA A 176 -4.13 2.29 -3.57
N GLY A 177 -3.82 2.55 -2.30
CA GLY A 177 -2.48 2.33 -1.74
C GLY A 177 -2.05 0.87 -1.87
N GLU A 178 -0.90 0.63 -2.50
CA GLU A 178 -0.37 -0.72 -2.68
C GLU A 178 0.15 -1.29 -1.35
N ALA A 179 -0.25 -2.52 -1.00
CA ALA A 179 0.11 -3.14 0.27
C ALA A 179 1.59 -3.57 0.31
N ILE A 180 2.46 -2.67 0.76
CA ILE A 180 3.89 -2.96 0.94
C ILE A 180 4.09 -3.76 2.24
N ARG A 181 4.81 -4.88 2.18
CA ARG A 181 5.22 -5.62 3.38
C ARG A 181 6.28 -4.82 4.14
N VAL A 182 5.98 -4.47 5.38
CA VAL A 182 6.95 -3.89 6.31
C VAL A 182 7.65 -5.04 7.04
N ALA A 183 8.88 -5.35 6.63
CA ALA A 183 9.74 -6.35 7.27
C ALA A 183 11.04 -5.69 7.73
N GLY A 184 11.54 -6.05 8.91
CA GLY A 184 12.79 -5.51 9.47
C GLY A 184 12.73 -4.06 9.96
N ARG A 185 11.60 -3.35 9.84
CA ARG A 185 11.45 -1.95 10.27
C ARG A 185 11.64 -1.78 11.78
N ASP A 186 10.96 -2.60 12.60
CA ASP A 186 11.02 -2.48 14.06
C ASP A 186 12.44 -2.71 14.59
N THR A 187 13.16 -3.67 14.00
CA THR A 187 14.58 -3.93 14.27
C THR A 187 15.48 -2.80 13.78
N PHE A 188 15.19 -2.18 12.64
CA PHE A 188 15.95 -1.03 12.14
C PHE A 188 15.78 0.21 13.05
N ASP A 189 14.55 0.48 13.50
CA ASP A 189 14.26 1.60 14.41
C ASP A 189 14.86 1.37 15.80
N THR A 190 14.85 0.13 16.29
CA THR A 190 15.52 -0.25 17.55
C THR A 190 17.04 -0.04 17.45
N GLU A 191 17.65 -0.39 16.32
CA GLU A 191 19.08 -0.21 16.06
C GLU A 191 19.44 1.21 15.58
N ALA A 192 18.50 2.14 15.42
CA ALA A 192 18.78 3.48 14.93
C ALA A 192 19.89 4.23 15.71
N PRO A 193 19.96 4.17 17.07
CA PRO A 193 21.03 4.80 17.85
C PRO A 193 22.45 4.27 17.53
N ARG A 194 22.55 3.04 17.02
CA ARG A 194 23.82 2.42 16.63
C ARG A 194 24.44 3.12 15.41
N PHE A 195 23.64 3.52 14.41
CA PHE A 195 24.18 4.23 13.24
C PHE A 195 24.79 5.58 13.66
N ALA A 196 24.20 6.27 14.64
CA ALA A 196 24.79 7.47 15.26
C ALA A 196 26.08 7.13 16.02
N ALA A 197 26.09 6.06 16.83
CA ALA A 197 27.28 5.62 17.57
C ALA A 197 28.47 5.27 16.65
N LEU A 198 28.20 4.67 15.49
CA LEU A 198 29.18 4.35 14.43
C LEU A 198 29.54 5.55 13.52
N GLY A 199 28.83 6.68 13.61
CA GLY A 199 29.03 7.84 12.75
C GLY A 199 28.48 7.67 11.32
N LEU A 200 27.61 6.68 11.09
CA LEU A 200 27.02 6.33 9.80
C LEU A 200 25.65 6.97 9.54
N GLU A 201 25.02 7.58 10.55
CA GLU A 201 23.70 8.23 10.46
C GLU A 201 23.57 9.16 9.24
N GLY A 202 24.57 10.02 8.98
CA GLY A 202 24.54 10.93 7.82
C GLY A 202 24.60 10.21 6.46
N ALA A 203 25.22 9.02 6.39
CA ALA A 203 25.19 8.19 5.18
C ALA A 203 23.85 7.49 5.04
N THR A 204 23.31 6.93 6.12
CA THR A 204 21.98 6.30 6.17
C THR A 204 20.89 7.28 5.74
N ASN A 205 20.87 8.49 6.31
CA ASN A 205 19.90 9.53 5.96
C ASN A 205 20.03 9.98 4.50
N ARG A 206 21.26 10.04 3.95
CA ARG A 206 21.49 10.37 2.53
C ARG A 206 20.95 9.29 1.59
N VAL A 207 21.12 8.02 1.92
CA VAL A 207 20.58 6.88 1.15
C VAL A 207 19.05 6.89 1.21
N LEU A 208 18.47 7.01 2.42
CA LEU A 208 17.01 7.00 2.60
C LEU A 208 16.32 8.22 1.97
N ALA A 209 16.92 9.42 1.99
CA ALA A 209 16.36 10.62 1.36
C ALA A 209 16.32 10.55 -0.18
N ARG A 210 17.09 9.65 -0.80
CA ARG A 210 17.14 9.41 -2.25
C ARG A 210 16.36 8.16 -2.67
N ALA A 211 15.81 7.43 -1.70
CA ALA A 211 15.10 6.19 -1.93
C ALA A 211 13.61 6.45 -2.18
N THR A 212 13.05 5.72 -3.14
CA THR A 212 11.59 5.57 -3.21
C THR A 212 11.06 4.93 -1.92
N PRO A 213 9.79 5.14 -1.50
CA PRO A 213 9.27 4.57 -0.26
C PRO A 213 9.42 3.03 -0.16
N ARG A 214 9.37 2.34 -1.31
CA ARG A 214 9.65 0.89 -1.42
C ARG A 214 11.11 0.57 -1.19
N ALA A 215 12.02 1.25 -1.90
CA ALA A 215 13.46 1.09 -1.74
C ALA A 215 13.90 1.38 -0.30
N ALA A 216 13.31 2.39 0.36
CA ALA A 216 13.60 2.73 1.76
C ALA A 216 13.32 1.56 2.72
N LEU A 217 12.21 0.83 2.52
CA LEU A 217 11.85 -0.34 3.31
C LEU A 217 12.81 -1.52 3.04
N GLU A 218 13.18 -1.77 1.78
CA GLU A 218 14.18 -2.80 1.45
C GLU A 218 15.57 -2.48 2.04
N VAL A 219 16.01 -1.21 2.01
CA VAL A 219 17.27 -0.77 2.65
C VAL A 219 17.23 -1.01 4.16
N GLN A 220 16.10 -0.74 4.81
CA GLN A 220 15.93 -0.97 6.25
C GLN A 220 15.94 -2.46 6.58
N SER A 221 15.23 -3.28 5.79
CA SER A 221 15.23 -4.75 5.87
C SER A 221 16.64 -5.34 5.70
N LEU A 222 17.40 -4.85 4.70
CA LEU A 222 18.79 -5.24 4.45
C LEU A 222 19.70 -4.90 5.64
N LEU A 223 19.65 -3.66 6.14
CA LEU A 223 20.50 -3.20 7.24
C LEU A 223 20.12 -3.83 8.59
N ALA A 224 18.86 -4.24 8.76
CA ALA A 224 18.38 -5.01 9.91
C ALA A 224 18.71 -6.51 9.84
N SER A 225 19.22 -7.02 8.72
CA SER A 225 19.61 -8.44 8.60
C SER A 225 20.78 -8.76 9.54
N PRO A 226 20.78 -9.94 10.23
CA PRO A 226 21.80 -10.31 11.20
C PRO A 226 23.25 -10.21 10.70
N ARG A 227 23.48 -10.38 9.39
CA ARG A 227 24.82 -10.26 8.77
C ARG A 227 25.37 -8.83 8.85
N PHE A 228 24.54 -7.83 8.56
CA PHE A 228 24.94 -6.42 8.65
C PHE A 228 24.93 -5.95 10.11
N LEU A 229 23.99 -6.44 10.92
CA LEU A 229 24.01 -6.21 12.37
C LEU A 229 25.27 -6.81 13.05
N ALA A 230 25.87 -7.88 12.54
CA ALA A 230 27.08 -8.44 13.12
C ALA A 230 28.38 -7.67 12.78
N SER A 231 28.42 -6.89 11.69
CA SER A 231 29.66 -6.29 11.15
C SER A 231 29.50 -4.80 10.79
N PRO A 232 30.04 -3.88 11.61
CA PRO A 232 30.02 -2.43 11.32
C PRO A 232 30.64 -2.04 9.98
N SER A 233 31.74 -2.69 9.57
CA SER A 233 32.45 -2.38 8.32
C SER A 233 31.63 -2.82 7.10
N LEU A 234 30.94 -3.97 7.19
CA LEU A 234 30.01 -4.41 6.15
C LEU A 234 28.76 -3.51 6.08
N THR A 235 28.29 -2.98 7.22
CA THR A 235 27.23 -1.95 7.26
C THR A 235 27.66 -0.69 6.50
N ALA A 236 28.90 -0.23 6.73
CA ALA A 236 29.45 0.94 6.05
C ALA A 236 29.65 0.71 4.54
N ALA A 237 30.15 -0.46 4.15
CA ALA A 237 30.28 -0.88 2.75
C ALA A 237 28.92 -0.87 2.04
N ALA A 238 27.87 -1.44 2.66
CA ALA A 238 26.52 -1.46 2.10
C ALA A 238 25.95 -0.05 1.85
N LEU A 239 26.13 0.86 2.81
CA LEU A 239 25.75 2.27 2.66
C LEU A 239 26.56 2.99 1.57
N GLY A 240 27.83 2.61 1.38
CA GLY A 240 28.68 3.09 0.29
C GLY A 240 28.14 2.69 -1.08
N GLU A 241 27.84 1.40 -1.28
CA GLU A 241 27.27 0.87 -2.54
C GLU A 241 25.92 1.50 -2.87
N LEU A 242 24.99 1.52 -1.91
CA LEU A 242 23.69 2.16 -2.08
C LEU A 242 23.82 3.68 -2.33
N GLY A 243 24.90 4.29 -1.83
CA GLY A 243 25.21 5.70 -2.04
C GLY A 243 25.62 6.06 -3.47
N GLN A 244 26.23 5.13 -4.22
CA GLN A 244 26.70 5.36 -5.60
C GLN A 244 25.56 5.43 -6.63
N VAL A 245 24.43 4.79 -6.37
CA VAL A 245 23.28 4.76 -7.31
C VAL A 245 22.62 6.15 -7.35
N GLU A 246 22.34 6.70 -8.54
CA GLU A 246 21.81 8.06 -8.68
C GLU A 246 20.38 8.22 -8.11
N GLN A 247 19.47 7.33 -8.52
CA GLN A 247 18.11 7.20 -7.97
C GLN A 247 17.91 5.78 -7.44
N LEU A 248 17.46 5.66 -6.19
CA LEU A 248 17.38 4.37 -5.52
C LEU A 248 15.93 3.82 -5.60
N ASP A 249 15.69 3.03 -6.64
CA ASP A 249 14.46 2.25 -6.82
C ASP A 249 14.58 0.85 -6.17
N GLN A 250 13.46 0.13 -6.07
CA GLN A 250 13.44 -1.18 -5.41
C GLN A 250 14.37 -2.19 -6.12
N ALA A 251 14.42 -2.13 -7.45
CA ALA A 251 15.23 -3.05 -8.25
C ALA A 251 16.74 -2.80 -8.07
N ALA A 252 17.19 -1.55 -7.92
CA ALA A 252 18.57 -1.21 -7.60
C ALA A 252 18.96 -1.70 -6.20
N VAL A 253 18.11 -1.50 -5.18
CA VAL A 253 18.37 -2.02 -3.83
C VAL A 253 18.50 -3.54 -3.85
N LEU A 254 17.59 -4.25 -4.52
CA LEU A 254 17.62 -5.71 -4.59
C LEU A 254 18.86 -6.24 -5.35
N ARG A 255 19.34 -5.55 -6.39
CA ARG A 255 20.62 -5.87 -7.04
C ARG A 255 21.81 -5.71 -6.09
N VAL A 256 21.94 -4.54 -5.46
CA VAL A 256 23.02 -4.27 -4.48
C VAL A 256 22.95 -5.24 -3.29
N ALA A 257 21.74 -5.56 -2.81
CA ALA A 257 21.52 -6.55 -1.76
C ALA A 257 21.97 -7.95 -2.18
N ALA A 258 21.69 -8.37 -3.42
CA ALA A 258 22.15 -9.66 -3.95
C ALA A 258 23.68 -9.71 -4.09
N ASP A 259 24.30 -8.66 -4.64
CA ASP A 259 25.76 -8.56 -4.80
C ASP A 259 26.49 -8.59 -3.45
N LEU A 260 25.98 -7.86 -2.44
CA LEU A 260 26.50 -7.88 -1.07
C LEU A 260 26.20 -9.18 -0.32
N SER A 261 25.14 -9.89 -0.72
CA SER A 261 24.76 -11.18 -0.10
C SER A 261 25.52 -12.37 -0.69
N ALA A 262 26.19 -12.20 -1.84
CA ALA A 262 26.92 -13.27 -2.51
C ALA A 262 27.95 -13.97 -1.58
N PRO A 263 28.23 -15.26 -1.79
CA PRO A 263 29.21 -16.01 -0.99
C PRO A 263 30.60 -15.36 -1.05
N GLY A 264 31.32 -15.34 0.08
CA GLY A 264 32.66 -14.74 0.18
C GLY A 264 32.68 -13.21 0.35
N VAL A 265 31.66 -12.47 -0.11
CA VAL A 265 31.65 -10.99 -0.07
C VAL A 265 31.53 -10.48 1.38
N GLY A 266 32.43 -9.61 1.81
CA GLY A 266 32.46 -9.08 3.17
C GLY A 266 33.05 -10.03 4.22
N GLU A 267 33.45 -11.25 3.85
CA GLU A 267 34.09 -12.18 4.77
C GLU A 267 35.50 -11.70 5.16
N GLY A 268 36.21 -11.02 4.26
CA GLY A 268 37.50 -10.39 4.53
C GLY A 268 37.37 -9.25 5.54
N LEU A 269 36.39 -8.35 5.37
CA LEU A 269 36.07 -7.30 6.34
C LEU A 269 35.72 -7.90 7.71
N THR A 270 34.87 -8.94 7.72
CA THR A 270 34.50 -9.66 8.94
C THR A 270 35.72 -10.32 9.62
N ARG A 271 36.68 -10.83 8.83
CA ARG A 271 37.96 -11.37 9.34
C ARG A 271 38.88 -10.27 9.90
N LEU A 272 38.92 -9.09 9.30
CA LEU A 272 39.68 -7.96 9.85
C LEU A 272 39.12 -7.53 11.21
N GLU A 273 37.80 -7.45 11.36
CA GLU A 273 37.14 -7.16 12.64
C GLU A 273 37.44 -8.25 13.69
N ARG A 274 37.23 -9.53 13.35
CA ARG A 274 37.52 -10.66 14.24
C ARG A 274 39.00 -10.82 14.60
N SER A 275 39.92 -10.27 13.81
CA SER A 275 41.35 -10.29 14.14
C SER A 275 41.71 -9.45 15.38
N ARG A 276 40.80 -8.58 15.84
CA ARG A 276 40.96 -7.74 17.03
C ARG A 276 39.65 -7.51 17.80
N PRO A 277 39.19 -8.50 18.58
CA PRO A 277 37.95 -8.38 19.37
C PRO A 277 37.97 -7.22 20.39
N ASP A 278 39.16 -6.78 20.84
CA ASP A 278 39.33 -5.72 21.84
C ASP A 278 39.12 -4.29 21.29
N THR A 279 38.83 -4.14 19.98
CA THR A 279 38.79 -2.85 19.30
C THR A 279 37.61 -2.71 18.34
N VAL A 280 37.12 -1.48 18.17
CA VAL A 280 36.06 -1.13 17.22
C VAL A 280 36.68 -0.40 16.01
N PRO A 281 36.18 -0.60 14.78
CA PRO A 281 36.56 0.24 13.64
C PRO A 281 36.35 1.73 13.95
N SER A 282 37.27 2.60 13.52
CA SER A 282 37.11 4.04 13.75
C SER A 282 35.95 4.60 12.92
N ARG A 283 35.25 5.59 13.49
CA ARG A 283 34.20 6.35 12.78
C ARG A 283 34.69 6.92 11.44
N THR A 284 35.94 7.39 11.38
CA THR A 284 36.52 7.95 10.15
C THR A 284 36.78 6.89 9.07
N ALA A 285 37.17 5.66 9.45
CA ALA A 285 37.28 4.56 8.50
C ALA A 285 35.89 4.11 7.99
N LEU A 286 34.90 3.99 8.88
CA LEU A 286 33.52 3.65 8.51
C LEU A 286 32.90 4.72 7.60
N GLN A 287 33.10 6.00 7.90
CA GLN A 287 32.65 7.10 7.05
C GLN A 287 33.35 7.14 5.68
N ALA A 288 34.63 6.76 5.60
CA ALA A 288 35.33 6.64 4.32
C ALA A 288 34.78 5.49 3.46
N MET A 289 34.49 4.32 4.06
CA MET A 289 33.84 3.20 3.37
C MET A 289 32.43 3.58 2.88
N ALA A 290 31.60 4.17 3.76
CA ALA A 290 30.26 4.66 3.41
C ALA A 290 30.26 5.88 2.46
N GLY A 291 31.43 6.51 2.24
CA GLY A 291 31.64 7.55 1.24
C GLY A 291 31.96 7.02 -0.16
N GLY A 292 32.05 5.69 -0.36
CA GLY A 292 32.46 5.07 -1.62
C GLY A 292 33.94 4.72 -1.70
N GLY A 293 34.63 4.59 -0.57
CA GLY A 293 36.00 4.05 -0.56
C GLY A 293 36.05 2.59 -1.04
N ASP A 294 37.17 2.17 -1.62
CA ASP A 294 37.36 0.82 -2.17
C ASP A 294 37.51 -0.24 -1.07
N TRP A 295 36.35 -0.62 -0.51
CA TRP A 295 36.23 -1.69 0.47
C TRP A 295 36.35 -3.07 -0.18
N ARG A 296 36.06 -3.21 -1.49
CA ARG A 296 36.10 -4.51 -2.20
C ARG A 296 37.52 -5.04 -2.35
N SER A 297 38.49 -4.20 -2.74
CA SER A 297 39.89 -4.64 -2.78
C SER A 297 40.41 -4.98 -1.39
N SER A 298 40.01 -4.22 -0.37
CA SER A 298 40.33 -4.48 1.03
C SER A 298 39.76 -5.81 1.53
N ASP A 299 38.54 -6.14 1.12
CA ASP A 299 37.84 -7.40 1.45
C ASP A 299 38.53 -8.60 0.77
N LEU A 300 38.79 -8.55 -0.54
CA LEU A 300 39.48 -9.60 -1.29
C LEU A 300 40.91 -9.84 -0.78
N ALA A 301 41.63 -8.78 -0.44
CA ALA A 301 42.95 -8.87 0.17
C ALA A 301 42.87 -9.55 1.55
N ALA A 302 41.92 -9.17 2.40
CA ALA A 302 41.76 -9.77 3.73
C ALA A 302 41.23 -11.22 3.69
N ALA A 303 40.45 -11.58 2.67
CA ALA A 303 40.00 -12.95 2.43
C ALA A 303 41.16 -13.88 2.02
N SER A 304 42.17 -13.37 1.31
CA SER A 304 43.34 -14.15 0.89
C SER A 304 44.55 -14.09 1.86
N ALA A 305 44.62 -13.07 2.72
CA ALA A 305 45.72 -12.84 3.65
C ALA A 305 45.86 -13.90 4.77
N ARG A 306 47.09 -14.09 5.25
CA ARG A 306 47.41 -14.99 6.38
C ARG A 306 47.07 -14.33 7.71
N SER A 307 46.80 -15.14 8.74
CA SER A 307 46.41 -14.64 10.08
C SER A 307 47.41 -13.67 10.72
N SER A 308 48.71 -13.80 10.41
CA SER A 308 49.78 -12.87 10.82
C SER A 308 49.68 -11.48 10.18
N GLU A 309 49.13 -11.39 8.97
CA GLU A 309 49.04 -10.16 8.16
C GLU A 309 47.78 -9.36 8.48
N LEU A 310 46.67 -10.06 8.81
CA LEU A 310 45.36 -9.45 9.12
C LEU A 310 45.45 -8.34 10.16
N SER A 311 46.25 -8.51 11.22
CA SER A 311 46.38 -7.53 12.30
C SER A 311 47.10 -6.24 11.83
N GLY A 312 47.98 -6.34 10.82
CA GLY A 312 48.56 -5.20 10.13
C GLY A 312 47.55 -4.51 9.22
N MET A 313 46.85 -5.28 8.40
CA MET A 313 45.81 -4.78 7.49
C MET A 313 44.68 -4.07 8.24
N ALA A 314 44.22 -4.63 9.36
CA ALA A 314 43.20 -4.03 10.21
C ALA A 314 43.63 -2.64 10.73
N ARG A 315 44.91 -2.43 11.06
CA ARG A 315 45.43 -1.09 11.44
C ARG A 315 45.28 -0.08 10.30
N THR A 316 45.54 -0.48 9.07
CA THR A 316 45.47 0.39 7.90
C THR A 316 44.03 0.69 7.47
N VAL A 317 43.21 -0.35 7.35
CA VAL A 317 41.85 -0.28 6.79
C VAL A 317 40.83 0.20 7.83
N LEU A 318 40.79 -0.43 9.01
CA LEU A 318 39.76 -0.14 10.03
C LEU A 318 40.18 0.95 11.02
N ARG A 319 41.49 1.22 11.13
CA ARG A 319 42.10 2.17 12.09
C ARG A 319 41.52 1.99 13.51
N PRO A 320 41.65 0.78 14.09
CA PRO A 320 40.90 0.35 15.26
C PRO A 320 41.15 1.24 16.47
N GLN A 321 40.08 1.55 17.20
CA GLN A 321 40.13 2.29 18.46
C GLN A 321 39.79 1.35 19.62
N PRO A 322 40.40 1.54 20.81
CA PRO A 322 40.08 0.73 21.99
C PRO A 322 38.62 0.93 22.39
N ILE A 323 37.97 -0.15 22.84
CA ILE A 323 36.63 -0.07 23.43
C ILE A 323 36.71 0.81 24.68
N ARG A 324 36.22 2.05 24.57
CA ARG A 324 36.11 2.95 25.70
C ARG A 324 34.97 2.44 26.58
N GLN A 325 35.30 1.62 27.57
CA GLN A 325 34.35 1.21 28.59
C GLN A 325 33.67 2.46 29.16
N ALA A 326 32.34 2.51 29.08
CA ALA A 326 31.58 3.55 29.74
C ALA A 326 31.86 3.44 31.24
N ALA A 327 32.46 4.47 31.83
CA ALA A 327 32.62 4.52 33.27
C ALA A 327 31.23 4.38 33.91
N PRO A 328 31.06 3.55 34.96
CA PRO A 328 29.77 3.39 35.60
C PRO A 328 29.27 4.76 36.03
N ALA A 329 28.03 5.09 35.65
CA ALA A 329 27.44 6.39 35.92
C ALA A 329 27.50 6.66 37.43
N GLN A 330 28.21 7.72 37.82
CA GLN A 330 28.24 8.14 39.21
C GLN A 330 26.79 8.46 39.63
N PRO A 331 26.27 7.87 40.71
CA PRO A 331 24.92 8.17 41.16
C PRO A 331 24.83 9.65 41.52
N ALA A 332 23.81 10.33 40.99
CA ALA A 332 23.62 11.76 41.20
C ALA A 332 23.55 12.08 42.70
N PRO A 333 24.20 13.16 43.17
CA PRO A 333 24.19 13.52 44.59
C PRO A 333 22.76 13.86 45.02
N ALA A 334 22.29 13.19 46.07
CA ALA A 334 20.97 13.43 46.64
C ALA A 334 20.83 14.89 47.10
N ALA A 335 19.78 15.57 46.62
CA ALA A 335 19.45 16.91 47.07
C ALA A 335 19.13 16.87 48.58
N ARG A 336 19.91 17.60 49.38
CA ARG A 336 19.67 17.74 50.81
C ARG A 336 18.38 18.51 51.02
N ALA A 337 17.45 17.93 51.78
CA ALA A 337 16.32 18.66 52.32
C ALA A 337 16.83 19.74 53.29
N ALA A 338 16.42 20.99 53.08
CA ALA A 338 16.48 22.04 54.08
C ALA A 338 15.07 22.30 54.57
N ALA A 339 14.86 22.18 55.87
CA ALA A 339 13.63 22.57 56.54
C ALA A 339 13.96 23.74 57.46
N ASP A 340 13.32 24.88 57.21
CA ASP A 340 13.06 26.04 58.08
C ASP A 340 12.35 27.08 57.19
N GLU A 341 11.43 27.93 57.64
CA GLU A 341 10.87 28.10 58.98
C GLU A 341 9.39 28.55 58.83
N ARG A 342 8.61 28.61 59.93
CA ARG A 342 7.19 29.00 59.89
C ARG A 342 6.98 30.43 60.39
N ASP A 343 6.35 31.28 59.58
CA ASP A 343 5.50 32.40 60.02
C ASP A 343 4.68 32.91 58.82
N GLY A 344 3.47 33.48 58.91
CA GLY A 344 2.61 33.71 60.06
C GLY A 344 1.40 34.60 59.68
N GLY A 345 0.18 34.02 59.63
CA GLY A 345 -1.09 34.76 59.38
C GLY A 345 -1.36 35.20 57.93
N ALA A 346 -2.58 35.61 57.53
CA ALA A 346 -3.88 35.54 58.21
C ALA A 346 -5.05 35.77 57.21
N ILE A 347 -6.08 34.90 57.23
CA ILE A 347 -7.55 35.16 57.04
C ILE A 347 -7.97 36.09 55.85
N THR A 348 -8.76 35.66 54.85
CA THR A 348 -10.25 35.78 54.85
C THR A 348 -10.93 35.26 53.57
N ALA A 349 -12.21 34.85 53.74
CA ALA A 349 -13.38 34.81 52.82
C ALA A 349 -13.17 34.91 51.28
N ALA A 350 -13.68 34.00 50.44
CA ALA A 350 -15.08 33.58 50.21
C ALA A 350 -15.93 34.58 49.39
N GLY A 351 -16.58 34.05 48.34
CA GLY A 351 -17.43 34.77 47.38
C GLY A 351 -16.85 34.79 45.94
N GLU A 352 -17.59 34.76 44.85
CA GLU A 352 -18.87 34.16 44.45
C GLU A 352 -18.98 34.37 42.91
N LYS A 353 -19.34 33.32 42.16
CA LYS A 353 -19.98 33.29 40.82
C LYS A 353 -19.74 34.40 39.75
N ALA A 354 -19.23 33.90 38.61
CA ALA A 354 -19.83 34.03 37.26
C ALA A 354 -19.65 35.32 36.41
N ALA A 355 -20.04 35.18 35.12
CA ALA A 355 -20.00 36.13 33.98
C ALA A 355 -18.60 36.45 33.40
N THR A 356 -18.13 35.88 32.28
CA THR A 356 -18.53 35.99 30.84
C THR A 356 -18.05 37.23 30.07
N THR A 357 -17.21 36.99 29.05
CA THR A 357 -16.97 37.84 27.83
C THR A 357 -16.35 39.25 28.04
N PRO A 358 -15.97 39.97 26.96
CA PRO A 358 -14.92 39.61 26.00
C PRO A 358 -13.87 40.74 25.85
N SER A 359 -12.77 40.50 25.12
CA SER A 359 -11.91 41.60 24.64
C SER A 359 -11.52 41.41 23.19
N GLY A 360 -12.05 42.26 22.31
CA GLY A 360 -11.66 42.34 20.91
C GLY A 360 -10.81 43.58 20.65
N LYS A 361 -9.90 43.50 19.68
CA LYS A 361 -9.32 44.71 19.08
C LYS A 361 -9.20 44.59 17.56
N ARG A 362 -10.08 45.34 16.88
CA ARG A 362 -10.10 45.59 15.44
C ARG A 362 -8.77 46.17 14.94
N ARG A 363 -8.38 45.77 13.73
CA ARG A 363 -7.88 46.71 12.71
C ARG A 363 -8.72 46.53 11.43
N LYS A 364 -8.91 47.62 10.68
CA LYS A 364 -9.85 47.75 9.55
C LYS A 364 -9.16 48.59 8.46
N GLY A 365 -9.33 48.23 7.19
CA GLY A 365 -8.85 49.02 6.04
C GLY A 365 -8.55 48.15 4.81
N THR A 366 -9.55 47.59 4.12
CA THR A 366 -10.21 48.09 2.87
C THR A 366 -9.39 47.92 1.56
N PRO A 367 -10.04 47.76 0.39
CA PRO A 367 -9.62 46.75 -0.59
C PRO A 367 -9.06 47.32 -1.90
N VAL A 368 -8.53 46.43 -2.75
CA VAL A 368 -8.14 46.74 -4.14
C VAL A 368 -9.00 45.92 -5.11
N ALA A 369 -9.75 46.61 -5.97
CA ALA A 369 -10.40 46.03 -7.14
C ALA A 369 -10.60 47.09 -8.24
N SER A 370 -9.84 47.03 -9.33
CA SER A 370 -10.23 47.67 -10.60
C SER A 370 -9.44 47.14 -11.80
N LYS A 371 -10.18 46.43 -12.67
CA LYS A 371 -10.02 46.23 -14.13
C LYS A 371 -8.89 46.97 -14.87
N SER A 372 -8.27 46.27 -15.82
CA SER A 372 -8.05 46.80 -17.19
C SER A 372 -7.81 45.73 -18.25
N ALA A 373 -8.71 45.69 -19.24
CA ALA A 373 -8.49 45.31 -20.64
C ALA A 373 -9.16 46.42 -21.49
N PRO A 374 -8.60 46.86 -22.64
CA PRO A 374 -8.86 46.20 -23.94
C PRO A 374 -7.57 46.24 -24.83
N ALA A 375 -7.52 46.12 -26.17
CA ALA A 375 -8.50 46.02 -27.27
C ALA A 375 -7.89 45.25 -28.47
N GLY A 376 -8.70 44.80 -29.44
CA GLY A 376 -8.19 44.04 -30.59
C GLY A 376 -9.16 43.80 -31.77
N LYS A 377 -9.77 44.87 -32.31
CA LYS A 377 -10.47 45.02 -33.62
C LYS A 377 -11.21 43.82 -34.27
N ALA A 378 -12.50 44.06 -34.55
CA ALA A 378 -13.25 43.36 -35.59
C ALA A 378 -12.97 43.93 -37.00
N GLY A 379 -13.24 43.12 -38.05
CA GLY A 379 -13.19 43.55 -39.45
C GLY A 379 -12.97 42.37 -40.42
N GLY A 380 -14.04 41.67 -40.80
CA GLY A 380 -13.96 40.46 -41.64
C GLY A 380 -14.08 40.71 -43.14
N LYS A 381 -14.05 39.63 -43.94
CA LYS A 381 -14.60 39.57 -45.30
C LYS A 381 -14.93 38.14 -45.72
N ARG A 382 -15.91 38.03 -46.63
CA ARG A 382 -16.24 36.82 -47.38
C ARG A 382 -15.14 36.50 -48.39
N GLN A 383 -14.92 35.21 -48.67
CA GLN A 383 -15.20 34.62 -49.99
C GLN A 383 -15.65 33.17 -49.80
#